data_AF-A0A1L7WS51-F1
#
_entry.id   AF-A0A1L7WS51-F1
#
_cell.length_a   1.000
_cell.length_b   1.000
_cell.length_c   1.000
_cell.angle_alpha   90.00
_cell.angle_beta   90.00
_cell.angle_gamma   90.00
#
_symmetry.space_group_name_H-M   'P 1'
#
loop_
_entity.id
_entity.type
_entity.pdbx_description
1 polymer ?
#
loop_
_entity_poly.entity_id
_entity_poly.type
_entity_poly.pdbx_seq_one_letter_code
_entity_poly.pdbx_strand_id
1 'polypeptide(L)'
;MTSDATTKKSAWCLATMEEITERWADETDLESVMSKKWEHEIQSWFQWFETTYPEADRNKPLQLLRESKERIDFRLLFIAFPIEAFLLIRVLAACYSVDKALCGFSSPSSTRLQNLQSMNKLEYLSSEELIAWWEVSLCELDELIKSQDSVSISDTFQVADIMAANQTLQEMEHKLMDDCWPTMLEYWEVWQGIPGGIVEIERQIEKRAERLRLAADSLSTTFENAKKRAGSETPMKNTEAHAAESRSREAVAEGWHLETLLRSITAADP
;
A
#
# COMPACT_ATOMS: atom_id res chain seq x y z
N MET A 1 -17.14 -42.18 13.25
CA MET A 1 -17.17 -40.79 13.80
C MET A 1 -16.15 -39.94 13.05
N THR A 2 -16.38 -39.67 11.77
CA THR A 2 -15.47 -38.88 10.90
C THR A 2 -16.21 -37.98 9.91
N SER A 3 -17.55 -37.88 9.99
CA SER A 3 -18.32 -37.09 9.01
C SER A 3 -18.57 -35.64 9.44
N ASP A 4 -18.22 -35.22 10.66
CA ASP A 4 -18.61 -33.89 11.17
C ASP A 4 -17.63 -32.78 10.76
N ALA A 5 -16.33 -33.08 10.68
CA ALA A 5 -15.31 -32.11 10.25
C ALA A 5 -15.37 -31.86 8.74
N THR A 6 -15.62 -32.89 7.93
CA THR A 6 -15.77 -32.79 6.48
C THR A 6 -17.08 -32.12 6.08
N THR A 7 -18.16 -32.31 6.85
CA THR A 7 -19.46 -31.65 6.57
C THR A 7 -19.45 -30.17 6.96
N LYS A 8 -18.71 -29.78 8.01
CA LYS A 8 -18.46 -28.35 8.34
C LYS A 8 -17.49 -27.70 7.36
N LYS A 9 -16.46 -28.42 6.89
CA LYS A 9 -15.54 -27.94 5.84
C LYS A 9 -16.14 -27.92 4.43
N SER A 10 -17.22 -28.66 4.16
CA SER A 10 -17.95 -28.58 2.89
C SER A 10 -18.98 -27.45 2.83
N ALA A 11 -19.21 -26.74 3.94
CA ALA A 11 -20.15 -25.62 4.03
C ALA A 11 -19.52 -24.25 3.69
N TRP A 12 -18.37 -24.25 3.02
CA TRP A 12 -17.65 -23.05 2.56
C TRP A 12 -18.29 -22.46 1.30
N CYS A 13 -19.05 -23.29 0.57
CA CYS A 13 -19.80 -22.89 -0.59
C CYS A 13 -21.17 -22.36 -0.16
N LEU A 14 -21.53 -21.16 -0.64
CA LEU A 14 -22.90 -20.64 -0.70
C LEU A 14 -23.42 -19.97 0.57
N ALA A 15 -22.67 -19.02 1.09
CA ALA A 15 -23.22 -18.09 2.06
C ALA A 15 -23.95 -16.96 1.32
N THR A 16 -25.21 -16.72 1.67
CA THR A 16 -25.93 -15.47 1.38
C THR A 16 -25.16 -14.28 1.98
N MET A 17 -25.39 -13.05 1.52
CA MET A 17 -24.77 -11.87 2.14
C MET A 17 -24.95 -11.82 3.67
N GLU A 18 -26.07 -12.35 4.16
CA GLU A 18 -26.37 -12.44 5.59
C GLU A 18 -25.51 -13.50 6.30
N GLU A 19 -25.37 -14.71 5.74
CA GLU A 19 -24.49 -15.77 6.26
C GLU A 19 -22.99 -15.41 6.14
N ILE A 20 -22.64 -14.67 5.09
CA ILE A 20 -21.31 -14.08 4.89
C ILE A 20 -21.04 -13.10 6.03
N THR A 21 -21.95 -12.14 6.26
CA THR A 21 -21.82 -11.12 7.31
C THR A 21 -21.79 -11.72 8.72
N GLU A 22 -22.63 -12.73 8.99
CA GLU A 22 -22.71 -13.42 10.28
C GLU A 22 -21.41 -14.19 10.59
N ARG A 23 -20.89 -14.96 9.62
CA ARG A 23 -19.61 -15.68 9.79
C ARG A 23 -18.42 -14.73 9.92
N TRP A 24 -18.50 -13.58 9.27
CA TRP A 24 -17.45 -12.59 9.28
C TRP A 24 -17.39 -11.72 10.54
N ALA A 25 -18.47 -11.65 11.32
CA ALA A 25 -18.51 -10.93 12.59
C ALA A 25 -17.58 -11.55 13.65
N ASP A 26 -17.23 -12.83 13.50
CA ASP A 26 -16.41 -13.59 14.47
C ASP A 26 -14.92 -13.68 14.08
N GLU A 27 -14.56 -13.62 12.79
CA GLU A 27 -13.19 -13.93 12.31
C GLU A 27 -12.35 -12.72 11.85
N THR A 28 -12.97 -11.56 11.65
CA THR A 28 -12.25 -10.36 11.18
C THR A 28 -12.92 -9.10 11.70
N ASP A 29 -12.14 -8.03 11.87
CA ASP A 29 -12.68 -6.67 12.05
C ASP A 29 -13.37 -6.23 10.75
N LEU A 30 -14.57 -6.77 10.55
CA LEU A 30 -15.33 -6.68 9.32
C LEU A 30 -15.73 -5.25 9.00
N GLU A 31 -15.99 -4.47 10.06
CA GLU A 31 -16.26 -3.04 9.98
C GLU A 31 -15.07 -2.25 9.41
N SER A 32 -13.83 -2.70 9.65
CA SER A 32 -12.64 -2.02 9.11
C SER A 32 -12.45 -2.22 7.59
N VAL A 33 -13.03 -3.28 7.01
CA VAL A 33 -12.77 -3.71 5.61
C VAL A 33 -13.98 -3.52 4.68
N MET A 34 -15.19 -3.72 5.18
CA MET A 34 -16.44 -3.50 4.42
C MET A 34 -16.73 -2.00 4.32
N SER A 35 -15.91 -1.29 3.54
CA SER A 35 -16.30 0.04 3.08
C SER A 35 -17.65 -0.09 2.36
N LYS A 36 -18.52 0.92 2.48
CA LYS A 36 -19.82 0.96 1.77
C LYS A 36 -19.70 0.67 0.27
N LYS A 37 -18.54 0.95 -0.33
CA LYS A 37 -18.22 0.62 -1.71
C LYS A 37 -18.18 -0.89 -1.96
N TRP A 38 -17.46 -1.64 -1.13
CA TRP A 38 -17.34 -3.10 -1.27
C TRP A 38 -18.67 -3.79 -1.01
N GLU A 39 -19.43 -3.35 0.00
CA GLU A 39 -20.77 -3.87 0.26
C GLU A 39 -21.67 -3.74 -0.98
N HIS A 40 -21.69 -2.56 -1.60
CA HIS A 40 -22.46 -2.32 -2.82
C HIS A 40 -21.97 -3.16 -4.01
N GLU A 41 -20.65 -3.27 -4.21
CA GLU A 41 -20.07 -4.11 -5.26
C GLU A 41 -20.48 -5.57 -5.07
N ILE A 42 -20.36 -6.12 -3.87
CA ILE A 42 -20.69 -7.51 -3.58
C ILE A 42 -22.19 -7.76 -3.78
N GLN A 43 -23.07 -6.88 -3.29
CA GLN A 43 -24.51 -6.96 -3.53
C GLN A 43 -24.83 -7.01 -5.03
N SER A 44 -24.15 -6.16 -5.82
CA SER A 44 -24.33 -6.15 -7.28
C SER A 44 -23.91 -7.47 -7.94
N TRP A 45 -22.92 -8.18 -7.39
CA TRP A 45 -22.46 -9.47 -7.90
C TRP A 45 -23.47 -10.58 -7.63
N PHE A 46 -24.07 -10.61 -6.43
CA PHE A 46 -25.16 -11.53 -6.11
C PHE A 46 -26.38 -11.30 -7.02
N GLN A 47 -26.83 -10.04 -7.14
CA GLN A 47 -27.95 -9.69 -8.03
C GLN A 47 -27.66 -10.06 -9.49
N TRP A 48 -26.43 -9.80 -9.96
CA TRP A 48 -26.01 -10.21 -11.29
C TRP A 48 -26.10 -11.72 -11.49
N PHE A 49 -25.65 -12.51 -10.51
CA PHE A 49 -25.66 -13.97 -10.60
C PHE A 49 -27.10 -14.52 -10.62
N GLU A 50 -27.95 -14.06 -9.72
CA GLU A 50 -29.37 -14.44 -9.65
C GLU A 50 -30.11 -14.10 -10.95
N THR A 51 -29.82 -12.92 -11.53
CA THR A 51 -30.43 -12.48 -12.78
C THR A 51 -29.91 -13.29 -13.98
N THR A 52 -28.61 -13.62 -13.99
CA THR A 52 -27.98 -14.33 -15.12
C THR A 52 -28.30 -15.81 -15.11
N TYR A 53 -28.48 -16.41 -13.92
CA TYR A 53 -28.73 -17.83 -13.72
C TYR A 53 -29.92 -18.06 -12.78
N PRO A 54 -31.16 -17.73 -13.19
CA PRO A 54 -32.34 -17.75 -12.31
C PRO A 54 -32.75 -19.14 -11.82
N GLU A 55 -32.33 -20.20 -12.53
CA GLU A 55 -32.56 -21.60 -12.17
C GLU A 55 -31.27 -22.29 -11.70
N ALA A 56 -30.24 -21.52 -11.35
CA ALA A 56 -29.01 -22.06 -10.80
C ALA A 56 -29.30 -22.88 -9.54
N ASP A 57 -28.86 -24.13 -9.55
CA ASP A 57 -28.70 -24.85 -8.30
C ASP A 57 -27.49 -24.32 -7.52
N ARG A 58 -27.38 -24.82 -6.29
CA ARG A 58 -26.30 -24.48 -5.36
C ARG A 58 -24.90 -24.78 -5.91
N ASN A 59 -24.73 -25.72 -6.85
CA ASN A 59 -23.41 -26.07 -7.36
C ASN A 59 -23.03 -25.27 -8.61
N LYS A 60 -23.94 -24.45 -9.15
CA LYS A 60 -23.73 -23.73 -10.40
C LYS A 60 -22.50 -22.80 -10.40
N PRO A 61 -22.20 -22.00 -9.36
CA PRO A 61 -21.00 -21.16 -9.35
C PRO A 61 -19.71 -21.96 -9.53
N LEU A 62 -19.59 -23.08 -8.82
CA LEU A 62 -18.43 -23.98 -8.90
C LEU A 62 -18.30 -24.62 -10.28
N GLN A 63 -19.42 -25.05 -10.86
CA GLN A 63 -19.44 -25.58 -12.21
C GLN A 63 -18.93 -24.54 -13.23
N LEU A 64 -19.39 -23.29 -13.12
CA LEU A 64 -18.99 -22.20 -14.00
C LEU A 64 -17.51 -21.84 -13.84
N LEU A 65 -16.97 -21.86 -12.62
CA LEU A 65 -15.54 -21.68 -12.37
C LEU A 65 -14.71 -22.78 -13.04
N ARG A 66 -15.14 -24.05 -12.95
CA ARG A 66 -14.47 -25.16 -13.62
C ARG A 66 -14.49 -25.02 -15.15
N GLU A 67 -15.60 -24.55 -15.70
CA GLU A 67 -15.74 -24.31 -17.14
C GLU A 67 -14.92 -23.11 -17.63
N SER A 68 -14.55 -22.20 -16.71
CA SER A 68 -13.73 -21.03 -16.97
C SER A 68 -12.25 -21.42 -17.08
N LYS A 69 -11.83 -21.82 -18.28
CA LYS A 69 -10.48 -22.36 -18.52
C LYS A 69 -9.34 -21.34 -18.41
N GLU A 70 -9.55 -20.12 -18.88
CA GLU A 70 -8.46 -19.12 -19.03
C GLU A 70 -8.71 -17.80 -18.32
N ARG A 71 -9.99 -17.47 -18.04
CA ARG A 71 -10.37 -16.21 -17.41
C ARG A 71 -11.46 -16.46 -16.39
N ILE A 72 -11.05 -16.53 -15.13
CA ILE A 72 -11.97 -16.64 -14.01
C ILE A 72 -12.61 -15.26 -13.79
N ASP A 73 -13.93 -15.24 -13.66
CA ASP A 73 -14.62 -14.04 -13.20
C ASP A 73 -14.50 -13.95 -11.68
N PHE A 74 -13.92 -12.86 -11.17
CA PHE A 74 -13.79 -12.63 -9.74
C PHE A 74 -15.13 -12.74 -9.00
N ARG A 75 -16.24 -12.33 -9.64
CA ARG A 75 -17.58 -12.41 -9.07
C ARG A 75 -18.00 -13.85 -8.84
N LEU A 76 -17.69 -14.74 -9.78
CA LEU A 76 -17.95 -16.18 -9.64
C LEU A 76 -17.07 -16.80 -8.56
N LEU A 77 -15.79 -16.38 -8.48
CA LEU A 77 -14.89 -16.81 -7.42
C LEU A 77 -15.45 -16.43 -6.05
N PHE A 78 -15.91 -15.18 -5.92
CA PHE A 78 -16.48 -14.66 -4.68
C PHE A 78 -17.75 -15.40 -4.25
N ILE A 79 -18.64 -15.70 -5.19
CA ILE A 79 -19.88 -16.43 -4.87
C ILE A 79 -19.59 -17.89 -4.47
N ALA A 80 -18.56 -18.51 -5.05
CA ALA A 80 -18.19 -19.89 -4.76
C ALA A 80 -17.33 -20.05 -3.49
N PHE A 81 -16.42 -19.11 -3.26
CA PHE A 81 -15.38 -19.10 -2.21
C PHE A 81 -15.29 -17.71 -1.56
N PRO A 82 -16.32 -17.31 -0.78
CA PRO A 82 -16.44 -15.93 -0.30
C PRO A 82 -15.33 -15.53 0.68
N ILE A 83 -14.81 -16.46 1.48
CA ILE A 83 -13.74 -16.20 2.46
C ILE A 83 -12.44 -15.89 1.72
N GLU A 84 -12.06 -16.76 0.79
CA GLU A 84 -10.83 -16.66 0.03
C GLU A 84 -10.85 -15.46 -0.91
N ALA A 85 -11.99 -15.22 -1.56
CA ALA A 85 -12.17 -14.04 -2.38
C ALA A 85 -12.13 -12.74 -1.56
N PHE A 86 -12.58 -12.75 -0.30
CA PHE A 86 -12.46 -11.59 0.58
C PHE A 86 -11.01 -11.29 0.96
N LEU A 87 -10.20 -12.31 1.25
CA LEU A 87 -8.76 -12.12 1.45
C LEU A 87 -8.09 -11.58 0.18
N LEU A 88 -8.49 -12.06 -1.00
CA LEU A 88 -8.04 -11.49 -2.27
C LEU A 88 -8.47 -10.02 -2.44
N ILE A 89 -9.65 -9.61 -1.97
CA ILE A 89 -10.06 -8.20 -1.94
C ILE A 89 -9.12 -7.38 -1.05
N ARG A 90 -8.69 -7.91 0.10
CA ARG A 90 -7.73 -7.22 0.97
C ARG A 90 -6.36 -7.09 0.33
N VAL A 91 -5.90 -8.13 -0.37
CA VAL A 91 -4.69 -8.07 -1.20
C VAL A 91 -4.83 -7.00 -2.28
N LEU A 92 -5.95 -6.96 -3.00
CA LEU A 92 -6.22 -5.94 -4.01
C LEU A 92 -6.21 -4.52 -3.43
N ALA A 93 -6.82 -4.32 -2.26
CA ALA A 93 -6.84 -3.03 -1.58
C ALA A 93 -5.42 -2.57 -1.20
N ALA A 94 -4.58 -3.49 -0.69
CA ALA A 94 -3.17 -3.20 -0.41
C ALA A 94 -2.43 -2.83 -1.71
N CYS A 95 -2.62 -3.60 -2.78
CA CYS A 95 -2.01 -3.31 -4.08
C CYS A 95 -2.42 -1.95 -4.65
N TYR A 96 -3.72 -1.61 -4.60
CA TYR A 96 -4.20 -0.30 -5.04
C TYR A 96 -3.70 0.85 -4.17
N SER A 97 -3.37 0.59 -2.90
CA SER A 97 -2.76 1.57 -2.02
C SER A 97 -1.32 1.86 -2.44
N VAL A 98 -0.56 0.82 -2.84
CA VAL A 98 0.77 0.99 -3.47
C VAL A 98 0.64 1.76 -4.78
N ASP A 99 -0.27 1.37 -5.68
CA ASP A 99 -0.46 2.06 -6.96
C ASP A 99 -0.75 3.55 -6.78
N LYS A 100 -1.60 3.87 -5.81
CA LYS A 100 -1.95 5.25 -5.46
C LYS A 100 -0.74 6.01 -4.93
N ALA A 101 0.05 5.40 -4.05
CA ALA A 101 1.27 6.02 -3.52
C ALA A 101 2.30 6.28 -4.63
N LEU A 102 2.47 5.33 -5.57
CA LEU A 102 3.40 5.44 -6.69
C LEU A 102 2.94 6.43 -7.77
N CYS A 103 1.64 6.54 -8.02
CA CYS A 103 1.09 7.55 -8.93
C CYS A 103 1.14 8.98 -8.35
N GLY A 104 1.49 9.12 -7.06
CA GLY A 104 1.55 10.39 -6.34
C GLY A 104 0.18 11.00 -6.02
N PHE A 105 0.19 12.10 -5.26
CA PHE A 105 -1.00 12.91 -4.98
C PHE A 105 -1.51 13.71 -6.19
N SER A 106 -0.93 13.49 -7.37
CA SER A 106 -1.25 14.14 -8.63
C SER A 106 -2.62 13.69 -9.13
N SER A 107 -3.67 14.22 -8.50
CA SER A 107 -5.09 14.04 -8.77
C SER A 107 -5.59 12.58 -8.66
N PRO A 108 -6.67 12.32 -7.88
CA PRO A 108 -7.44 11.07 -7.93
C PRO A 108 -7.95 10.65 -9.33
N SER A 109 -7.70 11.49 -10.35
CA SER A 109 -8.00 11.28 -11.77
C SER A 109 -6.78 10.90 -12.62
N SER A 110 -5.67 10.47 -12.02
CA SER A 110 -4.59 9.81 -12.75
C SER A 110 -5.18 8.72 -13.66
N THR A 111 -5.08 8.93 -14.99
CA THR A 111 -5.57 7.98 -16.00
C THR A 111 -4.99 6.59 -15.75
N ARG A 112 -3.74 6.52 -15.27
CA ARG A 112 -3.08 5.26 -14.92
C ARG A 112 -3.79 4.58 -13.76
N LEU A 113 -4.04 5.27 -12.65
CA LEU A 113 -4.72 4.67 -11.49
C LEU A 113 -6.13 4.20 -11.84
N GLN A 114 -6.87 4.97 -12.65
CA GLN A 114 -8.18 4.57 -13.14
C GLN A 114 -8.10 3.32 -14.04
N ASN A 115 -7.13 3.28 -14.95
CA ASN A 115 -6.92 2.11 -15.81
C ASN A 115 -6.61 0.87 -14.97
N LEU A 116 -5.70 0.98 -13.99
CA LEU A 116 -5.35 -0.12 -13.09
C LEU A 116 -6.56 -0.63 -12.30
N GLN A 117 -7.36 0.26 -11.73
CA GLN A 117 -8.56 -0.09 -10.97
C GLN A 117 -9.71 -0.63 -11.84
N SER A 118 -9.68 -0.38 -13.15
CA SER A 118 -10.66 -0.89 -14.11
C SER A 118 -10.32 -2.28 -14.68
N MET A 119 -9.08 -2.76 -14.46
CA MET A 119 -8.67 -4.09 -14.91
C MET A 119 -9.52 -5.17 -14.24
N ASN A 120 -9.63 -6.33 -14.90
CA ASN A 120 -10.16 -7.51 -14.22
C ASN A 120 -9.28 -7.80 -13.00
N LYS A 121 -9.92 -8.01 -11.84
CA LYS A 121 -9.26 -8.16 -10.54
C LYS A 121 -8.20 -9.29 -10.53
N LEU A 122 -8.48 -10.42 -11.20
CA LEU A 122 -7.54 -11.54 -11.28
C LEU A 122 -6.45 -11.30 -12.33
N GLU A 123 -6.76 -10.63 -13.46
CA GLU A 123 -5.75 -10.18 -14.43
C GLU A 123 -4.77 -9.17 -13.80
N TYR A 124 -5.27 -8.28 -12.95
CA TYR A 124 -4.45 -7.35 -12.18
C TYR A 124 -3.49 -8.13 -11.26
N LEU A 125 -4.02 -9.04 -10.42
CA LEU A 125 -3.20 -9.79 -9.46
C LEU A 125 -2.13 -10.64 -10.15
N SER A 126 -2.46 -11.26 -11.29
CA SER A 126 -1.55 -12.10 -12.06
C SER A 126 -0.57 -11.34 -12.97
N SER A 127 -0.64 -10.00 -13.05
CA SER A 127 0.19 -9.24 -13.99
C SER A 127 1.66 -9.13 -13.56
N GLU A 128 2.55 -9.76 -14.32
CA GLU A 128 4.01 -9.60 -14.17
C GLU A 128 4.50 -8.21 -14.55
N GLU A 129 3.84 -7.57 -15.51
CA GLU A 129 4.16 -6.21 -15.96
C GLU A 129 3.96 -5.21 -14.81
N LEU A 130 2.88 -5.37 -14.03
CA LEU A 130 2.63 -4.50 -12.88
C LEU A 130 3.65 -4.69 -11.77
N ILE A 131 4.14 -5.91 -11.57
CA ILE A 131 5.21 -6.18 -10.60
C ILE A 131 6.52 -5.52 -11.04
N ALA A 132 6.88 -5.66 -12.32
CA ALA A 132 8.07 -5.00 -12.86
C ALA A 132 7.93 -3.47 -12.79
N TRP A 133 6.73 -2.93 -13.01
CA TRP A 133 6.48 -1.50 -12.85
C TRP A 133 6.63 -1.05 -11.39
N TRP A 134 6.11 -1.82 -10.42
CA TRP A 134 6.33 -1.52 -8.99
C TRP A 134 7.82 -1.49 -8.65
N GLU A 135 8.60 -2.47 -9.10
CA GLU A 135 10.04 -2.51 -8.85
C GLU A 135 10.74 -1.24 -9.33
N VAL A 136 10.46 -0.81 -10.58
CA VAL A 136 11.04 0.42 -11.14
C VAL A 136 10.59 1.66 -10.36
N SER A 137 9.29 1.82 -10.16
CA SER A 137 8.75 3.04 -9.53
C SER A 137 9.10 3.16 -8.05
N LEU A 138 9.22 2.04 -7.32
CA LEU A 138 9.70 2.05 -5.93
C LEU A 138 11.19 2.42 -5.86
N CYS A 139 12.01 1.92 -6.80
CA CYS A 139 13.42 2.34 -6.89
C CYS A 139 13.55 3.83 -7.25
N GLU A 140 12.74 4.33 -8.19
CA GLU A 140 12.73 5.76 -8.54
C GLU A 140 12.33 6.64 -7.36
N LEU A 141 11.32 6.23 -6.59
CA LEU A 141 10.92 6.93 -5.37
C LEU A 141 12.04 6.94 -4.31
N ASP A 142 12.70 5.80 -4.12
CA ASP A 142 13.83 5.67 -3.19
C ASP A 142 15.00 6.61 -3.59
N GLU A 143 15.37 6.64 -4.86
CA GLU A 143 16.40 7.55 -5.38
C GLU A 143 15.99 9.02 -5.30
N LEU A 144 14.71 9.33 -5.54
CA LEU A 144 14.18 10.68 -5.37
C LEU A 144 14.37 11.16 -3.93
N ILE A 145 13.93 10.37 -2.94
CA ILE A 145 14.07 10.71 -1.51
C ILE A 145 15.55 10.79 -1.11
N LYS A 146 16.42 9.91 -1.64
CA LYS A 146 17.87 9.98 -1.39
C LYS A 146 18.47 11.30 -1.86
N SER A 147 18.03 11.79 -3.03
CA SER A 147 18.59 12.97 -3.70
C SER A 147 18.12 14.32 -3.13
N GLN A 148 17.04 14.33 -2.34
CA GLN A 148 16.48 15.55 -1.77
C GLN A 148 17.19 15.97 -0.46
N ASP A 149 17.38 17.28 -0.30
CA ASP A 149 17.94 17.89 0.92
C ASP A 149 16.92 17.92 2.08
N SER A 150 15.63 17.90 1.76
CA SER A 150 14.53 17.94 2.72
C SER A 150 13.45 16.92 2.38
N VAL A 151 12.84 16.30 3.39
CA VAL A 151 11.69 15.41 3.22
C VAL A 151 10.40 16.23 3.10
N SER A 152 9.64 16.02 2.02
CA SER A 152 8.35 16.68 1.87
C SER A 152 7.24 15.96 2.64
N ILE A 153 6.13 16.68 2.87
CA ILE A 153 4.90 16.10 3.42
C ILE A 153 4.35 15.01 2.47
N SER A 154 4.51 15.19 1.15
CA SER A 154 4.11 14.20 0.15
C SER A 154 4.88 12.89 0.33
N ASP A 155 6.21 12.97 0.45
CA ASP A 155 7.05 11.78 0.63
C ASP A 155 6.68 11.04 1.92
N THR A 156 6.38 11.79 2.97
CA THR A 156 5.95 11.22 4.25
C THR A 156 4.69 10.37 4.10
N PHE A 157 3.67 10.89 3.41
CA PHE A 157 2.46 10.13 3.20
C PHE A 157 2.65 8.98 2.21
N GLN A 158 3.43 9.16 1.13
CA GLN A 158 3.68 8.09 0.16
C GLN A 158 4.41 6.91 0.82
N VAL A 159 5.46 7.18 1.61
CA VAL A 159 6.19 6.13 2.33
C VAL A 159 5.28 5.47 3.36
N ALA A 160 4.49 6.22 4.11
CA ALA A 160 3.55 5.66 5.09
C ALA A 160 2.49 4.75 4.44
N ASP A 161 1.91 5.17 3.32
CA ASP A 161 0.93 4.38 2.56
C ASP A 161 1.58 3.08 2.02
N ILE A 162 2.81 3.14 1.52
CA ILE A 162 3.57 1.96 1.07
C ILE A 162 3.86 1.01 2.24
N MET A 163 4.27 1.51 3.41
CA MET A 163 4.52 0.67 4.59
C MET A 163 3.25 -0.02 5.07
N ALA A 164 2.14 0.71 5.16
CA ALA A 164 0.84 0.16 5.59
C ALA A 164 0.32 -0.89 4.60
N ALA A 165 0.48 -0.63 3.30
CA ALA A 165 0.15 -1.60 2.26
C ALA A 165 1.03 -2.84 2.32
N ASN A 166 2.35 -2.68 2.55
CA ASN A 166 3.27 -3.81 2.73
C ASN A 166 2.86 -4.69 3.90
N GLN A 167 2.58 -4.09 5.07
CA GLN A 167 2.12 -4.85 6.23
C GLN A 167 0.84 -5.62 5.93
N THR A 168 -0.15 -4.96 5.31
CA THR A 168 -1.41 -5.63 4.94
C THR A 168 -1.16 -6.78 3.97
N LEU A 169 -0.30 -6.59 2.97
CA LEU A 169 -0.01 -7.61 1.97
C LEU A 169 0.68 -8.83 2.60
N GLN A 170 1.64 -8.62 3.51
CA GLN A 170 2.31 -9.69 4.25
C GLN A 170 1.34 -10.47 5.15
N GLU A 171 0.47 -9.77 5.89
CA GLU A 171 -0.55 -10.40 6.73
C GLU A 171 -1.53 -11.24 5.89
N MET A 172 -1.93 -10.74 4.72
CA MET A 172 -2.89 -11.45 3.87
C MET A 172 -2.24 -12.61 3.11
N GLU A 173 -1.01 -12.46 2.63
CA GLU A 173 -0.27 -13.54 1.98
C GLU A 173 -0.13 -14.74 2.93
N HIS A 174 0.29 -14.52 4.18
CA HIS A 174 0.33 -15.57 5.19
C HIS A 174 -1.02 -16.27 5.39
N LYS A 175 -2.12 -15.52 5.52
CA LYS A 175 -3.47 -16.10 5.69
C LYS A 175 -3.93 -16.86 4.45
N LEU A 176 -3.60 -16.37 3.27
CA LEU A 176 -3.95 -17.03 2.01
C LEU A 176 -3.22 -18.37 1.91
N MET A 177 -1.91 -18.40 2.20
CA MET A 177 -1.09 -19.60 2.09
C MET A 177 -1.39 -20.65 3.16
N ASP A 178 -1.62 -20.24 4.41
CA ASP A 178 -1.80 -21.18 5.51
C ASP A 178 -3.22 -21.75 5.59
N ASP A 179 -4.24 -20.91 5.39
CA ASP A 179 -5.62 -21.26 5.72
C ASP A 179 -6.49 -21.52 4.48
N CYS A 180 -6.25 -20.80 3.39
CA CYS A 180 -7.20 -20.70 2.29
C CYS A 180 -6.80 -21.51 1.05
N TRP A 181 -5.55 -21.41 0.63
CA TRP A 181 -5.06 -22.04 -0.59
C TRP A 181 -5.10 -23.56 -0.50
N PRO A 182 -4.62 -24.18 0.59
CA PRO A 182 -4.77 -25.62 0.80
C PRO A 182 -6.25 -26.06 0.75
N THR A 183 -7.15 -25.26 1.32
CA THR A 183 -8.59 -25.56 1.36
C THR A 183 -9.21 -25.50 -0.04
N MET A 184 -8.92 -24.47 -0.83
CA MET A 184 -9.40 -24.37 -2.22
C MET A 184 -8.82 -25.49 -3.11
N LEU A 185 -7.53 -25.80 -2.95
CA LEU A 185 -6.88 -26.87 -3.71
C LEU A 185 -7.46 -28.24 -3.36
N GLU A 186 -7.63 -28.56 -2.07
CA GLU A 186 -8.29 -29.79 -1.62
C GLU A 186 -9.69 -29.90 -2.24
N TYR A 187 -10.44 -28.79 -2.27
CA TYR A 187 -11.76 -28.75 -2.89
C TYR A 187 -11.69 -29.03 -4.40
N TRP A 188 -10.78 -28.39 -5.13
CA TRP A 188 -10.67 -28.56 -6.58
C TRP A 188 -10.11 -29.92 -7.01
N GLU A 189 -9.23 -30.51 -6.22
CA GLU A 189 -8.74 -31.87 -6.43
C GLU A 189 -9.90 -32.89 -6.34
N VAL A 190 -10.79 -32.73 -5.36
CA VAL A 190 -12.00 -33.55 -5.21
C VAL A 190 -12.96 -33.37 -6.40
N TRP A 191 -13.05 -32.17 -6.96
CA TRP A 191 -13.94 -31.83 -8.07
C TRP A 191 -13.31 -31.97 -9.47
N GLN A 192 -12.16 -32.65 -9.57
CA GLN A 192 -11.45 -33.01 -10.81
C GLN A 192 -10.99 -31.84 -11.69
N GLY A 193 -10.51 -30.74 -11.08
CA GLY A 193 -9.77 -29.73 -11.84
C GLY A 193 -9.58 -28.40 -11.13
N ILE A 194 -8.34 -27.92 -11.12
CA ILE A 194 -7.99 -26.56 -10.67
C ILE A 194 -8.36 -25.58 -11.78
N PRO A 195 -9.18 -24.53 -11.50
CA PRO A 195 -9.45 -23.47 -12.45
C PRO A 195 -8.15 -22.83 -12.97
N GLY A 196 -8.09 -22.58 -14.28
CA GLY A 196 -6.88 -22.04 -14.89
C GLY A 196 -6.55 -20.65 -14.35
N GLY A 197 -5.27 -20.43 -14.04
CA GLY A 197 -4.77 -19.15 -13.54
C GLY A 197 -4.74 -18.99 -12.02
N ILE A 198 -5.36 -19.87 -11.22
CA ILE A 198 -5.29 -19.73 -9.75
C ILE A 198 -3.87 -19.94 -9.22
N VAL A 199 -3.18 -21.00 -9.65
CA VAL A 199 -1.78 -21.26 -9.26
C VAL A 199 -0.86 -20.12 -9.69
N GLU A 200 -1.19 -19.45 -10.80
CA GLU A 200 -0.44 -18.28 -11.23
C GLU A 200 -0.71 -17.08 -10.31
N ILE A 201 -1.95 -16.88 -9.88
CA ILE A 201 -2.30 -15.79 -8.94
C ILE A 201 -1.61 -15.99 -7.60
N GLU A 202 -1.56 -17.21 -7.08
CA GLU A 202 -0.77 -17.58 -5.89
C GLU A 202 0.67 -17.08 -6.00
N ARG A 203 1.38 -17.57 -7.02
CA ARG A 203 2.79 -17.24 -7.29
C ARG A 203 3.01 -15.74 -7.44
N GLN A 204 2.07 -15.03 -8.07
CA GLN A 204 2.19 -13.59 -8.28
C GLN A 204 1.90 -12.79 -6.99
N ILE A 205 1.04 -13.27 -6.10
CA ILE A 205 0.84 -12.66 -4.78
C ILE A 205 2.11 -12.81 -3.93
N GLU A 206 2.71 -14.00 -3.88
CA GLU A 206 4.00 -14.21 -3.18
C GLU A 206 5.08 -13.27 -3.73
N LYS A 207 5.20 -13.21 -5.05
CA LYS A 207 6.18 -12.35 -5.72
C LYS A 207 5.92 -10.87 -5.41
N ARG A 208 4.66 -10.41 -5.42
CA ARG A 208 4.30 -9.03 -5.02
C ARG A 208 4.68 -8.75 -3.58
N ALA A 209 4.33 -9.66 -2.66
CA ALA A 209 4.60 -9.52 -1.24
C ALA A 209 6.11 -9.40 -0.98
N GLU A 210 6.91 -10.30 -1.57
CA GLU A 210 8.36 -10.29 -1.40
C GLU A 210 9.02 -9.04 -2.00
N ARG A 211 8.63 -8.63 -3.21
CA ARG A 211 9.19 -7.44 -3.85
C ARG A 211 8.84 -6.17 -3.10
N LEU A 212 7.58 -6.05 -2.66
CA LEU A 212 7.15 -4.91 -1.88
C LEU A 212 7.86 -4.86 -0.53
N ARG A 213 8.08 -6.01 0.13
CA ARG A 213 8.82 -6.09 1.39
C ARG A 213 10.25 -5.56 1.25
N LEU A 214 10.99 -6.07 0.27
CA LEU A 214 12.38 -5.63 0.01
C LEU A 214 12.46 -4.13 -0.30
N ALA A 215 11.53 -3.62 -1.12
CA ALA A 215 11.46 -2.21 -1.45
C ALA A 215 11.07 -1.35 -0.24
N ALA A 216 10.12 -1.81 0.57
CA ALA A 216 9.65 -1.13 1.76
C ALA A 216 10.77 -0.99 2.82
N ASP A 217 11.54 -2.05 3.04
CA ASP A 217 12.68 -2.05 3.97
C ASP A 217 13.76 -1.03 3.53
N SER A 218 14.07 -0.99 2.23
CA SER A 218 14.99 -0.02 1.65
C SER A 218 14.47 1.41 1.81
N LEU A 219 13.21 1.64 1.39
CA LEU A 219 12.57 2.95 1.40
C LEU A 219 12.45 3.53 2.81
N SER A 220 12.09 2.70 3.79
CA SER A 220 12.04 3.07 5.21
C SER A 220 13.41 3.53 5.73
N THR A 221 14.46 2.78 5.39
CA THR A 221 15.84 3.12 5.77
C THR A 221 16.28 4.44 5.14
N THR A 222 16.03 4.61 3.85
CA THR A 222 16.32 5.83 3.10
C THR A 222 15.58 7.03 3.69
N PHE A 223 14.29 6.89 3.95
CA PHE A 223 13.43 7.95 4.46
C PHE A 223 13.86 8.43 5.85
N GLU A 224 14.17 7.50 6.76
CA GLU A 224 14.68 7.86 8.09
C GLU A 224 16.04 8.58 8.03
N ASN A 225 16.91 8.18 7.10
CA ASN A 225 18.17 8.89 6.88
C ASN A 225 17.94 10.29 6.32
N ALA A 226 17.03 10.46 5.36
CA ALA A 226 16.66 11.77 4.81
C ALA A 226 16.07 12.68 5.89
N LYS A 227 15.20 12.16 6.75
CA LYS A 227 14.61 12.90 7.88
C LYS A 227 15.67 13.36 8.88
N LYS A 228 16.66 12.52 9.18
CA LYS A 228 17.80 12.90 10.04
C LYS A 228 18.65 14.01 9.41
N ARG A 229 18.90 13.97 8.10
CA ARG A 229 19.61 15.04 7.39
C ARG A 229 18.83 16.36 7.48
N ALA A 230 17.54 16.34 7.16
CA ALA A 230 16.67 17.51 7.21
C ALA A 230 16.51 18.08 8.64
N GLY A 231 16.49 17.22 9.66
CA GLY A 231 16.45 17.64 11.06
C GLY A 231 17.81 18.04 11.65
N SER A 232 18.91 17.92 10.91
CA SER A 232 20.26 18.25 11.37
C SER A 232 20.72 19.68 11.06
N GLU A 233 19.88 20.51 10.43
CA GLU A 233 20.05 21.97 10.43
C GLU A 233 19.58 22.50 11.79
N THR A 234 20.40 22.79 12.81
CA THR A 234 21.56 23.70 12.88
C THR A 234 22.30 23.48 14.24
N PRO A 235 23.62 23.81 14.40
CA PRO A 235 24.12 25.17 14.27
C PRO A 235 25.54 25.31 13.68
N MET A 236 25.69 26.00 12.54
CA MET A 236 26.92 26.78 12.35
C MET A 236 26.77 28.10 13.08
N LYS A 237 27.36 28.13 14.27
CA LYS A 237 27.83 29.33 14.95
C LYS A 237 28.51 30.27 13.94
N ASN A 238 27.84 31.37 13.59
CA ASN A 238 28.50 32.59 13.12
C ASN A 238 28.31 33.75 14.12
N THR A 239 28.06 33.43 15.39
CA THR A 239 28.06 34.41 16.48
C THR A 239 29.46 34.80 16.95
N GLU A 240 30.51 34.06 16.59
CA GLU A 240 31.91 34.45 16.87
C GLU A 240 32.52 35.34 15.78
N ALA A 241 32.09 35.21 14.52
CA ALA A 241 32.50 36.12 13.44
C ALA A 241 31.89 37.52 13.61
N HIS A 242 30.62 37.62 14.02
CA HIS A 242 29.98 38.92 14.28
C HIS A 242 30.42 39.56 15.61
N ALA A 243 30.85 38.80 16.61
CA ALA A 243 31.38 39.37 17.86
C ALA A 243 32.80 39.93 17.70
N ALA A 244 33.63 39.33 16.83
CA ALA A 244 34.96 39.86 16.51
C ALA A 244 34.88 41.13 15.64
N GLU A 245 33.91 41.21 14.72
CA GLU A 245 33.74 42.37 13.85
C GLU A 245 33.08 43.57 14.56
N SER A 246 32.18 43.34 15.52
CA SER A 246 31.61 44.40 16.35
C SER A 246 32.61 44.98 17.34
N ARG A 247 33.49 44.16 17.95
CA ARG A 247 34.57 44.66 18.83
C ARG A 247 35.67 45.40 18.07
N SER A 248 35.93 45.03 16.82
CA SER A 248 36.89 45.78 15.97
C SER A 248 36.32 47.12 15.52
N ARG A 249 35.01 47.24 15.28
CA ARG A 249 34.36 48.52 14.93
C ARG A 249 34.20 49.47 16.12
N GLU A 250 33.95 48.97 17.33
CA GLU A 250 33.95 49.81 18.54
C GLU A 250 35.34 50.33 18.91
N ALA A 251 36.40 49.52 18.76
CA ALA A 251 37.78 49.97 19.01
C ALA A 251 38.26 51.05 18.00
N VAL A 252 37.78 51.02 16.77
CA VAL A 252 38.08 52.05 15.75
C VAL A 252 37.28 53.33 16.00
N ALA A 253 36.03 53.22 16.47
CA ALA A 253 35.21 54.39 16.81
C ALA A 253 35.72 55.14 18.06
N GLU A 254 36.18 54.42 19.09
CA GLU A 254 36.80 55.03 20.28
C GLU A 254 38.15 55.67 19.98
N GLY A 255 38.96 55.08 19.09
CA GLY A 255 40.22 55.66 18.61
C GLY A 255 40.04 56.98 17.86
N TRP A 256 39.02 57.08 17.01
CA TRP A 256 38.71 58.31 16.26
C TRP A 256 38.16 59.41 17.17
N HIS A 257 37.41 59.06 18.23
CA HIS A 257 36.89 60.05 19.18
C HIS A 257 38.00 60.65 20.06
N LEU A 258 39.00 59.85 20.46
CA LEU A 258 40.17 60.32 21.22
C LEU A 258 41.14 61.19 20.39
N GLU A 259 41.40 60.85 19.12
CA GLU A 259 42.23 61.69 18.24
C GLU A 259 41.57 63.04 17.91
N THR A 260 40.23 63.07 17.80
CA THR A 260 39.49 64.31 17.54
C THR A 260 39.46 65.22 18.77
N LEU A 261 39.39 64.66 19.99
CA LEU A 261 39.48 65.39 21.26
C LEU A 261 40.90 65.91 21.56
N LEU A 262 41.95 65.18 21.20
CA LEU A 262 43.33 65.63 21.37
C LEU A 262 43.71 66.78 20.40
N ARG A 263 43.14 66.80 19.19
CA ARG A 263 43.33 67.90 18.23
C ARG A 263 42.56 69.17 18.60
N SER A 264 41.44 69.07 19.32
CA SER A 264 40.69 70.25 19.76
C SER A 264 41.29 70.91 21.00
N ILE A 265 41.97 70.15 21.86
CA ILE A 265 42.67 70.68 23.05
C ILE A 265 43.99 71.37 22.69
N THR A 266 44.67 70.97 21.60
CA THR A 266 45.94 71.56 21.16
C THR A 266 45.78 72.81 20.26
N ALA A 267 44.55 73.14 19.84
CA ALA A 267 44.25 74.30 19.02
C ALA A 267 43.72 75.51 19.83
N ALA A 268 43.69 75.41 21.16
CA ALA A 268 43.20 76.45 22.06
C ALA A 268 44.27 76.83 23.10
N ASP A 269 45.38 77.40 22.64
CA ASP A 269 46.23 78.29 23.45
C ASP A 269 46.90 79.30 22.49
N PRO A 270 46.57 80.60 22.55
CA PRO A 270 47.34 81.67 21.93
C PRO A 270 48.60 82.05 22.73
#